data_AF-A0A6G2B6P1-F1
#
_entry.id   AF-A0A6G2B6P1-F1
#
_cell.length_a   1.000
_cell.length_b   1.000
_cell.length_c   1.000
_cell.angle_alpha   90.00
_cell.angle_beta   90.00
_cell.angle_gamma   90.00
#
_symmetry.space_group_name_H-M   'P 1'
#
loop_
_entity.id
_entity.type
_entity.pdbx_description
1 polymer ?
#
loop_
_entity_poly.entity_id
_entity_poly.type
_entity_poly.pdbx_seq_one_letter_code
_entity_poly.pdbx_strand_id
1 'polypeptide(L)'
;MAAETGTTGPDNGRRYPRPTVSPEEAEWVWRTLASRAMEEGAKPETVRLAVVVGLARATGARYGDLLRCTVRSMDLGARWVDVEHGKHRTPRRHGLDAGTVLVLRRWLDVRADLCAELEGSPPEALLLTVHHTHDNGVTVAAGLPITRQGLVLSWRRFVYRTNAAYAGRRPPLPTRFEQLRRAWTTAGS
;
A
#
# COMPACT_ATOMS: atom_id res chain seq x y z
N MET A 1 40.83 -38.80 12.02
CA MET A 1 39.78 -38.65 11.00
C MET A 1 38.49 -39.24 11.53
N ALA A 2 37.58 -38.38 11.99
CA ALA A 2 36.14 -38.59 11.97
C ALA A 2 35.56 -37.20 12.25
N ALA A 3 35.01 -36.57 11.21
CA ALA A 3 34.44 -35.24 11.28
C ALA A 3 33.09 -35.32 12.01
N GLU A 4 32.95 -34.46 13.02
CA GLU A 4 31.68 -34.17 13.68
C GLU A 4 30.74 -33.50 12.68
N THR A 5 29.69 -34.21 12.27
CA THR A 5 28.56 -33.59 11.55
C THR A 5 27.68 -32.87 12.57
N GLY A 6 28.13 -31.70 13.00
CA GLY A 6 27.33 -30.74 13.75
C GLY A 6 26.25 -30.14 12.87
N THR A 7 25.07 -30.77 12.83
CA THR A 7 23.83 -30.18 12.31
C THR A 7 23.59 -28.85 13.04
N THR A 8 23.77 -27.73 12.33
CA THR A 8 23.47 -26.41 12.89
C THR A 8 21.96 -26.19 12.76
N GLY A 9 21.25 -26.16 13.89
CA GLY A 9 19.81 -25.84 13.98
C GLY A 9 19.51 -24.34 13.82
N PRO A 10 18.54 -23.77 14.55
CA PRO A 10 17.10 -24.02 14.57
C PRO A 10 16.30 -22.84 13.95
N ASP A 11 14.97 -22.99 13.89
CA ASP A 11 13.95 -21.97 13.57
C ASP A 11 14.29 -20.55 14.08
N ASN A 12 14.45 -19.59 13.16
CA ASN A 12 14.79 -18.19 13.46
C ASN A 12 13.58 -17.38 13.94
N GLY A 13 13.11 -17.71 15.14
CA GLY A 13 12.04 -17.06 15.88
C GLY A 13 12.39 -15.70 16.52
N ARG A 14 13.48 -14.99 16.16
CA ARG A 14 13.99 -13.89 17.04
C ARG A 14 14.43 -12.54 16.44
N ARG A 15 14.43 -12.29 15.13
CA ARG A 15 14.67 -10.90 14.65
C ARG A 15 13.38 -10.11 14.55
N TYR A 16 12.98 -9.54 15.69
CA TYR A 16 12.13 -8.37 15.71
C TYR A 16 13.00 -7.10 15.86
N PRO A 17 12.76 -6.05 15.07
CA PRO A 17 11.79 -6.05 13.97
C PRO A 17 12.25 -6.93 12.80
N ARG A 18 11.27 -7.49 12.07
CA ARG A 18 11.54 -8.32 10.87
C ARG A 18 12.36 -7.52 9.85
N PRO A 19 13.32 -8.14 9.14
CA PRO A 19 14.14 -7.45 8.14
C PRO A 19 13.29 -6.75 7.08
N THR A 20 13.73 -5.58 6.63
CA THR A 20 13.12 -4.89 5.49
C THR A 20 13.49 -5.57 4.19
N VAL A 21 12.77 -5.27 3.11
CA VAL A 21 13.29 -5.52 1.76
C VAL A 21 14.45 -4.56 1.48
N SER A 22 15.26 -4.84 0.45
CA SER A 22 16.27 -3.88 0.00
C SER A 22 15.60 -2.63 -0.59
N PRO A 23 16.27 -1.46 -0.60
CA PRO A 23 15.76 -0.26 -1.24
C PRO A 23 15.44 -0.47 -2.73
N GLU A 24 16.27 -1.25 -3.43
CA GLU A 24 16.08 -1.58 -4.85
C GLU A 24 14.80 -2.39 -5.09
N GLU A 25 14.53 -3.41 -4.25
CA GLU A 25 13.27 -4.16 -4.31
C GLU A 25 12.07 -3.28 -3.99
N ALA A 26 12.20 -2.37 -3.02
CA ALA A 26 11.14 -1.43 -2.68
C ALA A 26 10.80 -0.49 -3.85
N GLU A 27 11.83 0.10 -4.49
CA GLU A 27 11.65 0.93 -5.68
C GLU A 27 11.11 0.15 -6.88
N TRP A 28 11.50 -1.12 -7.03
CA TRP A 28 10.92 -1.99 -8.06
C TRP A 28 9.43 -2.26 -7.81
N VAL A 29 9.02 -2.53 -6.56
CA VAL A 29 7.60 -2.69 -6.21
C VAL A 29 6.81 -1.42 -6.54
N TRP A 30 7.35 -0.24 -6.18
CA TRP A 30 6.72 1.04 -6.50
C TRP A 30 6.55 1.21 -8.01
N ARG A 31 7.64 1.08 -8.79
CA ARG A 31 7.60 1.22 -10.25
C ARG A 31 6.62 0.24 -10.90
N THR A 32 6.63 -1.02 -10.46
CA THR A 32 5.71 -2.06 -10.99
C THR A 32 4.25 -1.70 -10.72
N LEU A 33 3.91 -1.25 -9.52
CA LEU A 33 2.54 -0.85 -9.19
C LEU A 33 2.12 0.43 -9.90
N ALA A 34 3.00 1.43 -9.97
CA ALA A 34 2.74 2.69 -10.66
C ALA A 34 2.48 2.46 -12.15
N SER A 35 3.31 1.65 -12.83
CA SER A 35 3.09 1.29 -14.23
C SER A 35 1.77 0.55 -14.43
N ARG A 36 1.49 -0.48 -13.62
CA ARG A 36 0.23 -1.25 -13.72
C ARG A 36 -1.01 -0.43 -13.41
N ALA A 37 -0.92 0.61 -12.59
CA ALA A 37 -2.03 1.50 -12.30
C ALA A 37 -2.39 2.40 -13.49
N MET A 38 -1.44 2.63 -14.41
CA MET A 38 -1.61 3.47 -15.59
C MET A 38 -1.94 2.67 -16.86
N GLU A 39 -1.93 1.34 -16.79
CA GLU A 39 -2.36 0.49 -17.91
C GLU A 39 -3.85 0.72 -18.23
N GLU A 40 -4.20 0.64 -19.52
CA GLU A 40 -5.59 0.63 -19.94
C GLU A 40 -6.29 -0.61 -19.36
N GLY A 41 -7.49 -0.41 -18.80
CA GLY A 41 -8.20 -1.48 -18.09
C GLY A 41 -7.58 -1.90 -16.75
N ALA A 42 -6.65 -1.12 -16.19
CA ALA A 42 -6.10 -1.36 -14.86
C ALA A 42 -7.22 -1.52 -13.82
N LYS A 43 -7.18 -2.62 -13.07
CA LYS A 43 -8.20 -2.92 -12.07
C LYS A 43 -8.19 -1.89 -10.93
N PRO A 44 -9.34 -1.43 -10.42
CA PRO A 44 -9.41 -0.47 -9.31
C PRO A 44 -8.59 -0.86 -8.07
N GLU A 45 -8.53 -2.16 -7.71
CA GLU A 45 -7.71 -2.61 -6.58
C GLU A 45 -6.20 -2.42 -6.80
N THR A 46 -5.73 -2.45 -8.05
CA THR A 46 -4.33 -2.19 -8.41
C THR A 46 -4.01 -0.71 -8.29
N VAL A 47 -4.89 0.15 -8.82
CA VAL A 47 -4.75 1.62 -8.72
C VAL A 47 -4.74 2.06 -7.25
N ARG A 48 -5.68 1.57 -6.44
CA ARG A 48 -5.74 1.83 -5.00
C ARG A 48 -4.46 1.38 -4.29
N LEU A 49 -3.97 0.19 -4.59
CA LEU A 49 -2.75 -0.33 -3.96
C LEU A 49 -1.54 0.52 -4.36
N ALA A 50 -1.44 0.97 -5.61
CA ALA A 50 -0.39 1.88 -6.05
C ALA A 50 -0.42 3.18 -5.25
N VAL A 51 -1.60 3.78 -5.02
CA VAL A 51 -1.73 4.97 -4.14
C VAL A 51 -1.19 4.69 -2.74
N VAL A 52 -1.57 3.56 -2.13
CA VAL A 52 -1.12 3.19 -0.78
C VAL A 52 0.41 3.05 -0.73
N VAL A 53 1.01 2.44 -1.75
CA VAL A 53 2.47 2.28 -1.84
C VAL A 53 3.16 3.63 -2.09
N GLY A 54 2.67 4.44 -3.03
CA GLY A 54 3.22 5.76 -3.35
C GLY A 54 3.18 6.73 -2.17
N LEU A 55 2.05 6.79 -1.46
CA LEU A 55 1.92 7.61 -0.26
C LEU A 55 2.82 7.10 0.88
N ALA A 56 2.89 5.78 1.09
CA ALA A 56 3.79 5.22 2.12
C ALA A 56 5.26 5.49 1.79
N ARG A 57 5.64 5.46 0.50
CA ARG A 57 6.96 5.83 0.01
C ARG A 57 7.27 7.31 0.25
N ALA A 58 6.36 8.20 -0.10
CA ALA A 58 6.55 9.65 0.04
C ALA A 58 6.55 10.12 1.50
N THR A 59 5.77 9.49 2.36
CA THR A 59 5.47 10.03 3.70
C THR A 59 5.98 9.17 4.87
N GLY A 60 6.36 7.92 4.60
CA GLY A 60 6.62 6.92 5.63
C GLY A 60 5.39 6.50 6.45
N ALA A 61 4.17 6.91 6.07
CA ALA A 61 2.94 6.67 6.82
C ALA A 61 2.56 5.17 6.91
N ARG A 62 2.03 4.76 8.06
CA ARG A 62 1.46 3.42 8.26
C ARG A 62 0.03 3.38 7.72
N TYR A 63 -0.54 2.18 7.55
CA TYR A 63 -1.96 2.05 7.15
C TYR A 63 -2.93 2.85 8.01
N GLY A 64 -2.74 2.89 9.33
CA GLY A 64 -3.61 3.68 10.20
C GLY A 64 -3.55 5.17 9.94
N ASP A 65 -2.39 5.68 9.51
CA ASP A 65 -2.20 7.08 9.17
C ASP A 65 -2.84 7.38 7.80
N LEU A 66 -2.59 6.51 6.81
CA LEU A 66 -3.16 6.63 5.46
C LEU A 66 -4.69 6.53 5.43
N LEU A 67 -5.29 5.70 6.29
CA LEU A 67 -6.75 5.56 6.38
C LEU A 67 -7.45 6.80 6.92
N ARG A 68 -6.71 7.73 7.53
CA ARG A 68 -7.24 9.03 7.97
C ARG A 68 -7.17 10.10 6.88
N CYS A 69 -6.45 9.84 5.79
CA CYS A 69 -6.36 10.80 4.69
C CYS A 69 -7.70 10.91 3.99
N THR A 70 -8.11 12.16 3.73
CA THR A 70 -9.28 12.50 2.91
C THR A 70 -8.82 13.08 1.59
N VAL A 71 -9.75 13.27 0.66
CA VAL A 71 -9.46 14.00 -0.59
C VAL A 71 -9.01 15.44 -0.34
N ARG A 72 -9.35 16.03 0.81
CA ARG A 72 -8.91 17.38 1.22
C ARG A 72 -7.53 17.40 1.86
N SER A 73 -6.95 16.25 2.18
CA SER A 73 -5.62 16.15 2.78
C SER A 73 -4.49 16.45 1.78
N MET A 74 -4.80 16.78 0.52
CA MET A 74 -3.78 16.93 -0.53
C MET A 74 -4.09 18.07 -1.48
N ASP A 75 -3.03 18.59 -2.07
CA ASP A 75 -3.07 19.46 -3.24
C ASP A 75 -2.16 18.86 -4.31
N LEU A 76 -2.77 18.31 -5.36
CA LEU A 76 -2.05 17.66 -6.45
C LEU A 76 -1.46 18.66 -7.47
N GLY A 77 -1.85 19.94 -7.40
CA GLY A 77 -1.25 21.02 -8.19
C GLY A 77 0.05 21.49 -7.53
N ALA A 78 0.01 21.72 -6.22
CA ALA A 78 1.18 22.06 -5.41
C ALA A 78 2.03 20.85 -4.98
N ARG A 79 1.58 19.63 -5.32
CA ARG A 79 2.27 18.35 -5.09
C ARG A 79 2.62 18.09 -3.62
N TRP A 80 1.64 18.23 -2.73
CA TRP A 80 1.81 17.87 -1.33
C TRP A 80 0.62 17.12 -0.74
N VAL A 81 0.86 16.43 0.37
CA VAL A 81 -0.15 15.76 1.20
C VAL A 81 0.14 16.00 2.69
N ASP A 82 -0.91 16.29 3.45
CA ASP A 82 -0.90 16.38 4.90
C ASP A 82 -1.32 15.02 5.50
N VAL A 83 -0.50 14.50 6.41
CA VAL A 83 -0.74 13.20 7.07
C VAL A 83 -0.60 13.33 8.57
N GLU A 84 -1.56 12.76 9.31
CA GLU A 84 -1.51 12.62 10.77
C GLU A 84 -0.76 11.35 11.17
N HIS A 85 0.42 11.49 11.78
CA HIS A 85 1.30 10.37 12.12
C HIS A 85 1.08 9.84 13.53
N GLY A 86 1.01 8.51 13.64
CA GLY A 86 1.12 7.79 14.90
C GLY A 86 -0.11 7.91 15.81
N LYS A 87 0.08 7.57 17.09
CA LYS A 87 -0.98 7.57 18.12
C LYS A 87 -1.47 8.99 18.41
N HIS A 88 -0.55 9.94 18.48
CA HIS A 88 -0.83 11.34 18.82
C HIS A 88 -1.27 12.19 17.62
N ARG A 89 -1.41 11.59 16.44
CA ARG A 89 -1.89 12.26 15.22
C ARG A 89 -1.11 13.52 14.88
N THR A 90 0.21 13.47 15.00
CA THR A 90 1.06 14.63 14.72
C THR A 90 0.95 14.98 13.23
N PRO A 91 0.40 16.14 12.84
CA PRO A 91 0.24 16.51 11.44
C PRO A 91 1.60 16.83 10.83
N ARG A 92 1.82 16.35 9.60
CA ARG A 92 3.02 16.64 8.81
C ARG A 92 2.67 16.76 7.34
N ARG A 93 3.24 17.78 6.68
CA ARG A 93 3.17 17.95 5.23
C ARG A 93 4.32 17.23 4.56
N HIS A 94 4.02 16.54 3.46
CA HIS A 94 4.99 15.80 2.65
C HIS A 94 4.89 16.20 1.19
N GLY A 95 6.03 16.36 0.52
CA GLY A 95 6.07 16.55 -0.92
C GLY A 95 5.76 15.24 -1.65
N LEU A 96 5.16 15.37 -2.84
CA LEU A 96 4.83 14.25 -3.73
C LEU A 96 5.65 14.34 -5.01
N ASP A 97 6.28 13.22 -5.40
CA ASP A 97 6.89 13.12 -6.72
C ASP A 97 5.83 13.07 -7.83
N ALA A 98 6.24 13.36 -9.07
CA ALA A 98 5.33 13.41 -10.21
C ALA A 98 4.61 12.08 -10.48
N GLY A 99 5.27 10.94 -10.27
CA GLY A 99 4.68 9.62 -10.46
C GLY A 99 3.58 9.36 -9.43
N THR A 100 3.84 9.70 -8.17
CA THR A 100 2.83 9.60 -7.10
C THR A 100 1.62 10.49 -7.39
N VAL A 101 1.83 11.71 -7.90
CA VAL A 101 0.75 12.62 -8.30
C VAL A 101 -0.09 12.03 -9.44
N LEU A 102 0.53 11.44 -10.47
CA LEU A 102 -0.20 10.82 -11.58
C LEU A 102 -1.08 9.65 -11.11
N VAL A 103 -0.54 8.77 -10.26
CA VAL A 103 -1.30 7.65 -9.69
C VAL A 103 -2.45 8.16 -8.81
N LEU A 104 -2.25 9.22 -8.04
CA LEU A 104 -3.31 9.85 -7.24
C LEU A 104 -4.43 10.44 -8.12
N ARG A 105 -4.09 11.13 -9.21
CA ARG A 105 -5.10 11.64 -10.16
C ARG A 105 -5.92 10.50 -10.74
N ARG A 106 -5.24 9.45 -11.23
CA ARG A 106 -5.90 8.25 -11.76
C ARG A 106 -6.81 7.60 -10.72
N TRP A 107 -6.40 7.57 -9.46
CA TRP A 107 -7.24 7.07 -8.38
C TRP A 107 -8.45 7.94 -8.10
N LEU A 108 -8.35 9.27 -8.18
CA LEU A 108 -9.49 10.16 -8.00
C LEU A 108 -10.56 9.95 -9.07
N ASP A 109 -10.17 9.64 -10.32
CA ASP A 109 -11.11 9.27 -11.39
C ASP A 109 -11.82 7.96 -11.03
N VAL A 110 -11.07 6.90 -10.72
CA VAL A 110 -11.62 5.60 -10.29
C VAL A 110 -12.52 5.75 -9.06
N ARG A 111 -12.15 6.64 -8.13
CA ARG A 111 -12.93 6.94 -6.92
C ARG A 111 -14.26 7.61 -7.29
N ALA A 112 -14.27 8.51 -8.26
CA ALA A 112 -15.50 9.14 -8.73
C ALA A 112 -16.46 8.08 -9.31
N ASP A 113 -15.95 7.17 -10.14
CA ASP A 113 -16.74 6.07 -10.72
C ASP A 113 -17.32 5.15 -9.63
N LEU A 114 -16.51 4.78 -8.63
CA LEU A 114 -16.95 3.96 -7.49
C LEU A 114 -18.04 4.62 -6.64
N CYS A 115 -18.05 5.96 -6.59
CA CYS A 115 -19.04 6.72 -5.83
C CYS A 115 -20.28 7.08 -6.65
N ALA A 116 -20.28 6.92 -7.97
CA ALA A 116 -21.37 7.37 -8.84
C ALA A 116 -22.71 6.70 -8.51
N GLU A 117 -22.67 5.44 -8.08
CA GLU A 117 -23.86 4.63 -7.76
C GLU A 117 -24.24 4.68 -6.27
N LEU A 118 -23.54 5.47 -5.46
CA LEU A 118 -23.86 5.59 -4.03
C LEU A 118 -24.96 6.63 -3.81
N GLU A 119 -25.96 6.26 -3.00
CA GLU A 119 -26.93 7.22 -2.49
C GLU A 119 -26.27 8.20 -1.50
N GLY A 120 -26.58 9.49 -1.64
CA GLY A 120 -26.08 10.54 -0.75
C GLY A 120 -24.78 11.19 -1.22
N SER A 121 -24.03 11.76 -0.27
CA SER A 121 -22.77 12.45 -0.58
C SER A 121 -21.60 11.47 -0.68
N PRO A 122 -20.70 11.61 -1.68
CA PRO A 122 -19.51 10.77 -1.79
C PRO A 122 -18.64 10.80 -0.52
N PRO A 123 -18.17 9.64 0.01
CA PRO A 123 -17.38 9.61 1.24
C PRO A 123 -16.07 10.39 1.11
N GLU A 124 -15.75 11.29 2.05
CA GLU A 124 -14.52 12.10 1.96
C GLU A 124 -13.22 11.28 2.07
N ALA A 125 -13.30 10.06 2.60
CA ALA A 125 -12.15 9.17 2.73
C ALA A 125 -11.45 8.97 1.38
N LEU A 126 -10.11 9.06 1.39
CA LEU A 126 -9.33 8.88 0.18
C LEU A 126 -9.40 7.43 -0.32
N LEU A 127 -9.31 6.46 0.59
CA LEU A 127 -9.20 5.05 0.27
C LEU A 127 -10.54 4.33 0.48
N LEU A 128 -11.09 3.80 -0.61
CA LEU A 128 -12.41 3.16 -0.64
C LEU A 128 -12.31 1.66 -0.94
N THR A 129 -13.37 0.92 -0.63
CA THR A 129 -13.63 -0.43 -1.13
C THR A 129 -13.86 -0.37 -2.64
N VAL A 130 -13.44 -1.42 -3.34
CA VAL A 130 -13.46 -1.48 -4.82
C VAL A 130 -14.28 -2.65 -5.35
N HIS A 131 -14.79 -3.47 -4.43
CA HIS A 131 -15.70 -4.57 -4.72
C HIS A 131 -16.80 -4.53 -3.67
N HIS A 132 -18.00 -4.96 -4.06
CA HIS A 132 -19.04 -5.29 -3.10
C HIS A 132 -18.54 -6.41 -2.18
N THR A 133 -18.92 -6.33 -0.91
CA THR A 133 -18.58 -7.36 0.09
C THR A 133 -19.84 -7.86 0.75
N HIS A 134 -19.86 -9.11 1.19
CA HIS A 134 -20.96 -9.62 2.01
C HIS A 134 -20.55 -9.56 3.48
N ASP A 135 -21.34 -8.85 4.28
CA ASP A 135 -21.22 -8.81 5.74
C ASP A 135 -22.53 -9.31 6.35
N ASN A 136 -22.48 -10.42 7.09
CA ASN A 136 -23.63 -11.08 7.70
C ASN A 136 -24.84 -11.28 6.77
N GLY A 137 -24.57 -11.62 5.50
CA GLY A 137 -25.61 -11.84 4.48
C GLY A 137 -26.10 -10.58 3.78
N VAL A 138 -25.63 -9.39 4.18
CA VAL A 138 -25.94 -8.11 3.53
C VAL A 138 -24.83 -7.75 2.55
N THR A 139 -25.21 -7.42 1.32
CA THR A 139 -24.27 -6.87 0.33
C THR A 139 -23.96 -5.42 0.68
N VAL A 140 -22.71 -5.18 1.07
CA VAL A 140 -22.15 -3.85 1.30
C VAL A 140 -21.56 -3.34 -0.01
N ALA A 141 -21.96 -2.12 -0.40
CA ALA A 141 -21.54 -1.50 -1.65
C ALA A 141 -20.01 -1.28 -1.74
N ALA A 142 -19.48 -1.30 -2.97
CA ALA A 142 -18.18 -0.70 -3.26
C ALA A 142 -18.24 0.83 -3.05
N GLY A 143 -17.10 1.51 -2.98
CA GLY A 143 -17.06 2.96 -2.80
C GLY A 143 -17.22 3.44 -1.35
N LEU A 144 -17.29 2.54 -0.37
CA LEU A 144 -17.28 2.90 1.06
C LEU A 144 -15.85 2.94 1.63
N PRO A 145 -15.57 3.66 2.73
CA PRO A 145 -14.24 3.71 3.31
C PRO A 145 -13.65 2.31 3.59
N ILE A 146 -12.42 2.06 3.12
CA ILE A 146 -11.77 0.77 3.32
C ILE A 146 -11.25 0.63 4.76
N THR A 147 -11.25 -0.61 5.28
CA THR A 147 -10.65 -0.92 6.58
C THR A 147 -9.16 -1.25 6.49
N ARG A 148 -8.48 -1.22 7.65
CA ARG A 148 -7.09 -1.71 7.77
C ARG A 148 -6.93 -3.15 7.29
N GLN A 149 -7.88 -4.02 7.61
CA GLN A 149 -7.84 -5.41 7.18
C GLN A 149 -7.95 -5.52 5.66
N GLY A 150 -8.78 -4.68 5.02
CA GLY A 150 -8.87 -4.60 3.56
C GLY A 150 -7.54 -4.23 2.90
N LEU A 151 -6.77 -3.30 3.49
CA LEU A 151 -5.43 -2.95 3.00
C LEU A 151 -4.43 -4.10 3.18
N VAL A 152 -4.44 -4.76 4.34
CA VAL A 152 -3.59 -5.93 4.60
C VAL A 152 -3.85 -7.05 3.59
N LEU A 153 -5.12 -7.35 3.31
CA LEU A 153 -5.49 -8.37 2.33
C LEU A 153 -5.11 -7.97 0.90
N SER A 154 -5.25 -6.68 0.55
CA SER A 154 -4.85 -6.16 -0.76
C SER A 154 -3.35 -6.36 -0.99
N TRP A 155 -2.51 -6.02 0.01
CA TRP A 155 -1.07 -6.23 -0.05
C TRP A 155 -0.72 -7.72 -0.16
N ARG A 156 -1.32 -8.58 0.67
CA ARG A 156 -1.07 -10.03 0.62
C ARG A 156 -1.38 -10.63 -0.74
N ARG A 157 -2.53 -10.27 -1.34
CA ARG A 157 -2.91 -10.75 -2.68
C ARG A 157 -1.89 -10.31 -3.74
N PHE A 158 -1.43 -9.06 -3.68
CA PHE A 158 -0.36 -8.59 -4.56
C PHE A 158 0.94 -9.38 -4.36
N VAL A 159 1.36 -9.58 -3.11
CA VAL A 159 2.58 -10.33 -2.77
C VAL A 159 2.51 -11.76 -3.28
N TYR A 160 1.42 -12.49 -3.04
CA TYR A 160 1.29 -13.88 -3.48
C TYR A 160 1.33 -14.00 -5.00
N ARG A 161 0.58 -13.15 -5.72
CA ARG A 161 0.63 -13.13 -7.19
C ARG A 161 2.02 -12.78 -7.73
N THR A 162 2.68 -11.82 -7.09
CA THR A 162 4.00 -11.34 -7.53
C THR A 162 5.08 -12.38 -7.24
N ASN A 163 5.09 -12.98 -6.06
CA ASN A 163 6.04 -14.03 -5.71
C ASN A 163 5.88 -15.27 -6.60
N ALA A 164 4.64 -15.63 -6.96
CA ALA A 164 4.39 -16.71 -7.91
C ALA A 164 4.93 -16.36 -9.31
N ALA A 165 4.67 -15.15 -9.80
CA ALA A 165 5.07 -14.72 -11.15
C ALA A 165 6.60 -14.54 -11.31
N TYR A 166 7.31 -14.21 -10.23
CA TYR A 166 8.76 -13.94 -10.25
C TYR A 166 9.58 -14.97 -9.45
N ALA A 167 9.01 -16.15 -9.18
CA ALA A 167 9.69 -17.24 -8.50
C ALA A 167 11.02 -17.58 -9.17
N GLY A 168 12.09 -17.65 -8.38
CA GLY A 168 13.45 -17.92 -8.87
C GLY A 168 14.12 -16.76 -9.63
N ARG A 169 13.42 -15.64 -9.87
CA ARG A 169 13.95 -14.46 -10.57
C ARG A 169 14.22 -13.29 -9.62
N ARG A 170 13.47 -13.17 -8.53
CA ARG A 170 13.64 -12.14 -7.50
C ARG A 170 13.49 -12.73 -6.09
N PRO A 171 14.04 -12.09 -5.06
CA PRO A 171 13.73 -12.41 -3.68
C PRO A 171 12.22 -12.32 -3.42
N PRO A 172 11.63 -13.22 -2.60
CA PRO A 172 10.21 -13.18 -2.31
C PRO A 172 9.85 -11.93 -1.50
N LEU A 173 8.79 -11.23 -1.92
CA LEU A 173 8.25 -10.10 -1.18
C LEU A 173 7.60 -10.56 0.14
N PRO A 174 7.72 -9.76 1.21
CA PRO A 174 7.12 -10.08 2.50
C PRO A 174 5.63 -9.76 2.54
N THR A 175 4.85 -10.62 3.21
CA THR A 175 3.39 -10.41 3.40
C THR A 175 3.05 -9.30 4.41
N ARG A 176 4.03 -8.78 5.15
CA ARG A 176 3.86 -7.61 6.02
C ARG A 176 4.32 -6.35 5.29
N PHE A 177 3.37 -5.48 4.96
CA PHE A 177 3.63 -4.21 4.29
C PHE A 177 4.66 -3.33 5.02
N GLU A 178 4.72 -3.43 6.34
CA GLU A 178 5.68 -2.71 7.17
C GLU A 178 7.14 -2.96 6.76
N GLN A 179 7.47 -4.15 6.25
CA GLN A 179 8.83 -4.48 5.78
C GLN A 179 9.18 -3.76 4.47
N LEU A 180 8.19 -3.46 3.63
CA LEU A 180 8.34 -2.61 2.45
C LEU A 180 8.47 -1.14 2.87
N ARG A 181 7.49 -0.64 3.64
CA ARG A 181 7.44 0.76 4.10
C ARG A 181 8.74 1.22 4.76
N ARG A 182 9.33 0.36 5.59
CA ARG A 182 10.56 0.68 6.33
C ARG A 182 11.81 0.75 5.46
N ALA A 183 11.80 0.18 4.25
CA ALA A 183 12.93 0.30 3.33
C ALA A 183 13.19 1.77 2.93
N TRP A 184 12.12 2.56 2.72
CA TRP A 184 12.25 3.98 2.36
C TRP A 184 12.59 4.90 3.53
N THR A 185 12.15 4.57 4.74
CA THR A 185 12.42 5.40 5.92
C THR A 185 13.79 5.14 6.52
N THR A 186 14.35 3.93 6.34
CA THR A 186 15.71 3.60 6.81
C THR A 186 16.78 4.08 5.84
N ALA A 187 16.48 4.18 4.54
CA ALA A 187 17.42 4.65 3.51
C ALA A 187 17.67 6.17 3.51
N GLY A 188 16.88 6.94 4.27
CA GLY A 188 17.01 8.39 4.41
C GLY A 188 17.50 8.84 5.79
N SER A 189 18.14 7.96 6.57
CA SER A 189 18.79 8.28 7.85
C SER A 189 20.30 8.22 7.73
#